data_AF-A0A3D5D7W2-F1
#
_entry.id   AF-A0A3D5D7W2-F1
#
_cell.length_a   1.000
_cell.length_b   1.000
_cell.length_c   1.000
_cell.angle_alpha   90.00
_cell.angle_beta   90.00
_cell.angle_gamma   90.00
#
_symmetry.space_group_name_H-M   'P 1'
#
loop_
_entity.id
_entity.type
_entity.pdbx_description
1 polymer ?
#
loop_
_entity_poly.entity_id
_entity_poly.type
_entity_poly.pdbx_seq_one_letter_code
_entity_poly.pdbx_strand_id
1 'polypeptide(L)'
;MMIDRHTSKTYENAAEELTRALREELLEYAGLLELLQRQQALIFEENLLELIKISDEISSQQQIVQSSRHTRTYWQKRTVQAMHEDDLLWDEMAHRLPVRNQVPLQLIRIEINSLLDQIQVLLSQNQYLSRRATSPFD
;
A
#
# COMPACT_ATOMS: atom_id res chain seq x y z
N MET A 1 23.84 -9.82 -29.43
CA MET A 1 23.77 -8.76 -28.41
C MET A 1 24.00 -9.44 -27.07
N MET A 2 25.23 -9.38 -26.52
CA MET A 2 25.54 -9.98 -25.23
C MET A 2 25.00 -9.07 -24.13
N ILE A 3 23.95 -9.50 -23.44
CA ILE A 3 23.53 -8.85 -22.19
C ILE A 3 24.65 -9.12 -21.18
N ASP A 4 25.29 -8.05 -20.71
CA ASP A 4 26.36 -8.10 -19.74
C ASP A 4 25.85 -8.78 -18.45
N ARG A 5 26.63 -9.72 -17.87
CA ARG A 5 26.22 -10.42 -16.65
C ARG A 5 25.98 -9.45 -15.50
N HIS A 6 26.63 -8.28 -15.54
CA HIS A 6 26.45 -7.22 -14.56
C HIS A 6 25.09 -6.51 -14.68
N THR A 7 24.61 -6.22 -15.89
CA THR A 7 23.30 -5.59 -16.10
C THR A 7 22.16 -6.54 -15.74
N SER A 8 22.31 -7.83 -16.07
CA SER A 8 21.35 -8.88 -15.67
C SER A 8 21.18 -8.98 -14.15
N LYS A 9 22.28 -8.87 -13.38
CA LYS A 9 22.23 -8.99 -11.91
C LYS A 9 21.62 -7.75 -11.25
N THR A 10 21.94 -6.56 -11.75
CA THR A 10 21.38 -5.29 -11.23
C THR A 10 19.88 -5.21 -11.44
N TYR A 11 19.41 -5.69 -12.59
CA TYR A 11 18.00 -5.79 -12.93
C TYR A 11 17.23 -6.75 -12.02
N GLU A 12 17.75 -7.97 -11.81
CA GLU A 12 17.12 -8.95 -10.93
C GLU A 12 17.03 -8.46 -9.48
N ASN A 13 18.09 -7.84 -8.97
CA ASN A 13 18.08 -7.24 -7.63
C ASN A 13 17.02 -6.14 -7.51
N ALA A 14 16.90 -5.25 -8.50
CA ALA A 14 15.88 -4.19 -8.48
C ALA A 14 14.45 -4.76 -8.50
N ALA A 15 14.22 -5.85 -9.24
CA ALA A 15 12.92 -6.54 -9.28
C ALA A 15 12.56 -7.21 -7.95
N GLU A 16 13.55 -7.79 -7.25
CA GLU A 16 13.36 -8.38 -5.93
C GLU A 16 13.05 -7.32 -4.88
N GLU A 17 13.77 -6.20 -4.89
CA GLU A 17 13.52 -5.07 -4.00
C GLU A 17 12.16 -4.41 -4.24
N LEU A 18 11.73 -4.28 -5.50
CA LEU A 18 10.36 -3.83 -5.82
C LEU A 18 9.31 -4.79 -5.27
N THR A 19 9.55 -6.10 -5.38
CA THR A 19 8.65 -7.13 -4.83
C THR A 19 8.56 -7.01 -3.31
N ARG A 20 9.70 -6.81 -2.63
CA ARG A 20 9.76 -6.58 -1.18
C ARG A 20 9.00 -5.33 -0.79
N ALA A 21 9.25 -4.20 -1.46
CA ALA A 21 8.59 -2.93 -1.17
C ALA A 21 7.06 -3.01 -1.34
N LEU A 22 6.57 -3.74 -2.34
CA LEU A 22 5.14 -3.99 -2.51
C LEU A 22 4.54 -4.86 -1.40
N ARG A 23 5.26 -5.88 -0.91
CA ARG A 23 4.80 -6.68 0.22
C ARG A 23 4.72 -5.86 1.51
N GLU A 24 5.71 -5.00 1.73
CA GLU A 24 5.69 -4.06 2.84
C GLU A 24 4.49 -3.13 2.72
N GLU A 25 4.27 -2.49 1.57
CA GLU A 25 3.11 -1.62 1.33
C GLU A 25 1.78 -2.35 1.56
N LEU A 26 1.67 -3.61 1.13
CA LEU A 26 0.50 -4.45 1.38
C LEU A 26 0.23 -4.64 2.89
N LEU A 27 1.26 -4.96 3.66
CA LEU A 27 1.15 -5.13 5.12
C LEU A 27 0.73 -3.82 5.79
N GLU A 28 1.27 -2.68 5.35
CA GLU A 28 0.92 -1.39 5.93
C GLU A 28 -0.55 -0.99 5.67
N TYR A 29 -1.11 -1.36 4.50
CA TYR A 29 -2.54 -1.19 4.27
C TYR A 29 -3.39 -2.14 5.10
N ALA A 30 -2.97 -3.40 5.27
CA ALA A 30 -3.67 -4.35 6.13
C ALA A 30 -3.74 -3.81 7.57
N GLY A 31 -2.62 -3.29 8.10
CA GLY A 31 -2.60 -2.64 9.41
C GLY A 31 -3.51 -1.42 9.49
N LEU A 32 -3.52 -0.57 8.45
CA LEU A 32 -4.45 0.57 8.40
C LEU A 32 -5.92 0.13 8.39
N LEU A 33 -6.24 -0.93 7.65
CA LEU A 33 -7.58 -1.49 7.60
C LEU A 33 -8.05 -1.97 8.97
N GLU A 34 -7.21 -2.70 9.70
CA GLU A 34 -7.50 -3.18 11.05
C GLU A 34 -7.77 -2.02 12.02
N LEU A 35 -6.97 -0.96 11.96
CA LEU A 35 -7.17 0.23 12.80
C LEU A 35 -8.50 0.94 12.48
N LEU A 36 -8.88 1.03 11.21
CA LEU A 36 -10.15 1.62 10.81
C LEU A 36 -11.36 0.78 11.24
N GLN A 37 -11.26 -0.54 11.15
CA GLN A 37 -12.28 -1.45 11.67
C GLN A 37 -12.42 -1.32 13.19
N ARG A 38 -11.30 -1.21 13.91
CA ARG A 38 -11.30 -0.98 15.36
C ARG A 38 -11.90 0.37 15.73
N GLN A 39 -11.56 1.43 15.00
CA GLN A 39 -12.19 2.74 15.18
C GLN A 39 -13.71 2.65 14.98
N GLN A 40 -14.18 1.92 13.97
CA GLN A 40 -15.60 1.74 13.72
C GLN A 40 -16.31 1.07 14.92
N ALA A 41 -15.74 0.00 15.46
CA ALA A 41 -16.26 -0.67 16.65
C ALA A 41 -16.33 0.27 17.85
N LEU A 42 -15.26 1.04 18.10
CA LEU A 42 -15.20 2.00 19.20
C LEU A 42 -16.22 3.14 19.07
N ILE A 43 -16.60 3.54 17.84
CA ILE A 43 -17.68 4.52 17.62
C ILE A 43 -19.01 3.94 18.09
N PHE A 44 -19.30 2.67 17.78
CA PHE A 44 -20.52 2.01 18.24
C PHE A 44 -20.56 1.76 19.75
N GLU A 45 -19.40 1.57 20.37
CA GLU A 45 -19.26 1.41 21.83
C GLU A 45 -19.29 2.75 22.59
N GLU A 46 -19.34 3.89 21.88
CA GLU A 46 -19.28 5.25 22.46
C GLU A 46 -18.04 5.48 23.36
N ASN A 47 -16.94 4.77 23.09
CA ASN A 47 -15.74 4.81 23.92
C ASN A 47 -14.80 5.96 23.51
N LEU A 48 -15.12 7.17 23.96
CA LEU A 48 -14.40 8.40 23.59
C LEU A 48 -12.90 8.39 23.92
N LEU A 49 -12.48 7.74 25.02
CA LEU A 49 -11.07 7.69 25.42
C LEU A 49 -10.23 6.83 24.46
N GLU A 50 -10.75 5.66 24.08
CA GLU A 50 -10.07 4.78 23.12
C GLU A 50 -10.17 5.35 21.68
N LEU A 51 -11.20 6.14 21.36
CA LEU A 51 -11.32 6.84 20.08
C LEU A 51 -10.22 7.88 19.85
N ILE A 52 -9.73 8.53 20.90
CA ILE A 52 -8.58 9.44 20.80
C ILE A 52 -7.32 8.64 20.45
N LYS A 53 -7.04 7.56 21.21
CA LYS A 53 -5.86 6.73 21.00
C LYS A 53 -5.82 6.10 19.61
N ILE A 54 -6.94 5.52 19.16
CA ILE A 54 -7.00 4.89 17.84
C ILE A 54 -6.82 5.92 16.72
N SER A 55 -7.19 7.18 16.93
CA SER A 55 -6.98 8.26 15.95
C SER A 55 -5.50 8.62 15.80
N ASP A 56 -4.74 8.61 16.91
CA ASP A 56 -3.29 8.80 16.89
C ASP A 56 -2.59 7.61 16.20
N GLU A 57 -3.02 6.38 16.49
CA GLU A 57 -2.52 5.16 15.84
C GLU A 57 -2.78 5.19 14.32
N ILE A 58 -4.00 5.55 13.89
CA ILE A 58 -4.36 5.70 12.47
C ILE A 58 -3.46 6.76 11.80
N SER A 59 -3.24 7.90 12.47
CA SER A 59 -2.41 8.98 11.91
C SER A 59 -0.95 8.54 11.73
N SER A 60 -0.40 7.83 12.71
CA SER A 60 0.93 7.22 12.62
C SER A 60 1.01 6.19 11.48
N GLN A 61 0.03 5.29 11.39
CA GLN A 61 -0.03 4.29 10.34
C GLN A 61 -0.13 4.91 8.94
N GLN A 62 -0.86 6.02 8.78
CA GLN A 62 -0.91 6.76 7.52
C GLN A 62 0.46 7.31 7.10
N GLN A 63 1.28 7.78 8.04
CA GLN A 63 2.65 8.23 7.76
C GLN A 63 3.56 7.06 7.33
N ILE A 64 3.38 5.90 7.94
CA ILE A 64 4.10 4.67 7.56
C ILE A 64 3.69 4.23 6.14
N VAL A 65 2.39 4.19 5.84
CA VAL A 65 1.86 3.92 4.49
C VAL A 65 2.45 4.88 3.46
N GLN A 66 2.48 6.19 3.77
CA GLN A 66 3.11 7.16 2.88
C GLN A 66 4.59 6.85 2.63
N SER A 67 5.35 6.53 3.67
CA SER A 67 6.76 6.17 3.54
C SER A 67 6.95 4.91 2.70
N SER A 68 6.12 3.89 2.90
CA SER A 68 6.13 2.65 2.12
C SER A 68 5.83 2.89 0.63
N ARG A 69 4.84 3.74 0.31
CA ARG A 69 4.53 4.18 -1.07
C ARG A 69 5.73 4.85 -1.74
N HIS A 70 6.49 5.68 -1.01
CA HIS A 70 7.69 6.31 -1.55
C HIS A 70 8.77 5.27 -1.86
N THR A 71 8.98 4.29 -0.98
CA THR A 71 9.91 3.18 -1.19
C THR A 71 9.52 2.34 -2.41
N ARG A 72 8.24 1.97 -2.55
CA ARG A 72 7.73 1.28 -3.75
C ARG A 72 7.98 2.10 -5.02
N THR A 73 7.68 3.40 -4.99
CA THR A 73 7.89 4.30 -6.14
C THR A 73 9.36 4.40 -6.51
N TYR A 74 10.26 4.49 -5.53
CA TYR A 74 11.71 4.50 -5.74
C TYR A 74 12.16 3.23 -6.46
N TRP A 75 11.77 2.05 -5.95
CA TRP A 75 12.16 0.79 -6.55
C TRP A 75 11.55 0.59 -7.93
N GLN A 76 10.30 1.00 -8.15
CA GLN A 76 9.69 0.97 -9.48
C GLN A 76 10.55 1.75 -10.49
N LYS A 77 10.96 2.98 -10.15
CA LYS A 77 11.83 3.79 -11.03
C LYS A 77 13.19 3.13 -11.26
N ARG A 78 13.80 2.56 -10.21
CA ARG A 78 15.08 1.83 -10.33
C ARG A 78 14.96 0.61 -11.22
N THR A 79 13.85 -0.13 -11.13
CA THR A 79 13.57 -1.30 -11.95
C THR A 79 13.43 -0.93 -13.41
N VAL A 80 12.68 0.14 -13.73
CA VAL A 80 12.56 0.65 -15.12
C VAL A 80 13.91 1.13 -15.66
N GLN A 81 14.69 1.89 -14.86
CA GLN A 81 16.04 2.31 -15.25
C GLN A 81 16.98 1.13 -15.51
N ALA A 82 16.89 0.06 -14.70
CA ALA A 82 17.69 -1.14 -14.89
C ALA A 82 17.27 -1.94 -16.14
N MET A 83 16.07 -1.72 -16.68
CA MET A 83 15.64 -2.23 -17.99
C MET A 83 16.18 -1.40 -19.16
N HIS A 84 16.84 -0.26 -18.90
CA HIS A 84 17.23 0.73 -19.91
C HIS A 84 16.03 1.27 -20.73
N GLU A 85 14.89 1.41 -20.07
CA GLU A 85 13.65 1.92 -20.65
C GLU A 85 13.25 3.22 -19.95
N ASP A 86 12.56 4.09 -20.67
CA ASP A 86 12.01 5.33 -20.13
C ASP A 86 10.50 5.14 -19.89
N ASP A 87 10.03 5.55 -18.71
CA ASP A 87 8.61 5.73 -18.36
C ASP A 87 7.64 4.59 -18.77
N LEU A 88 8.02 3.33 -18.49
CA LEU A 88 7.11 2.19 -18.66
C LEU A 88 5.89 2.27 -17.73
N LEU A 89 4.72 1.97 -18.28
CA LEU A 89 3.52 1.74 -17.48
C LEU A 89 3.70 0.48 -16.62
N TRP A 90 2.96 0.39 -15.50
CA TRP A 90 3.09 -0.72 -14.56
C TRP A 90 2.94 -2.09 -15.23
N ASP A 91 1.92 -2.25 -16.06
CA ASP A 91 1.63 -3.52 -16.73
C ASP A 91 2.75 -3.89 -17.71
N GLU A 92 3.26 -2.92 -18.46
CA GLU A 92 4.38 -3.13 -19.39
C GLU A 92 5.67 -3.51 -18.66
N MET A 93 5.97 -2.83 -17.56
CA MET A 93 7.09 -3.16 -16.68
C MET A 93 6.91 -4.58 -16.12
N ALA A 94 5.74 -4.92 -15.58
CA ALA A 94 5.48 -6.20 -14.93
C ALA A 94 5.65 -7.40 -15.88
N HIS A 95 5.22 -7.28 -17.14
CA HIS A 95 5.38 -8.35 -18.14
C HIS A 95 6.84 -8.57 -18.58
N ARG A 96 7.71 -7.57 -18.37
CA ARG A 96 9.13 -7.67 -18.71
C ARG A 96 9.96 -8.27 -17.58
N LEU A 97 9.44 -8.30 -16.35
CA LEU A 97 10.12 -8.86 -15.17
C LEU A 97 10.46 -10.34 -15.32
N PRO A 98 11.47 -10.86 -14.58
CA PRO A 98 11.72 -12.28 -14.55
C PRO A 98 10.44 -13.04 -14.18
N VAL A 99 10.18 -14.18 -14.83
CA VAL A 99 8.93 -14.96 -14.64
C VAL A 99 8.62 -15.23 -13.17
N ARG A 100 9.66 -15.45 -12.35
CA ARG A 100 9.55 -15.66 -10.90
C ARG A 100 8.92 -14.49 -10.14
N ASN A 101 8.98 -13.27 -10.68
CA ASN A 101 8.45 -12.04 -10.08
C ASN A 101 7.10 -11.61 -10.67
N GLN A 102 6.78 -11.98 -11.93
CA GLN A 102 5.59 -11.48 -12.62
C GLN A 102 4.28 -11.80 -11.87
N VAL A 103 4.03 -13.08 -11.59
CA VAL A 103 2.79 -13.53 -10.94
C VAL A 103 2.66 -12.97 -9.51
N PRO A 104 3.69 -13.06 -8.63
CA PRO A 104 3.62 -12.47 -7.31
C PRO A 104 3.34 -10.96 -7.32
N LEU A 105 3.96 -10.21 -8.23
CA LEU A 105 3.75 -8.76 -8.33
C LEU A 105 2.34 -8.38 -8.76
N GLN A 106 1.78 -9.11 -9.73
CA GLN A 106 0.41 -8.90 -10.15
C GLN A 106 -0.58 -9.19 -9.03
N LEU A 107 -0.39 -10.30 -8.30
CA LEU A 107 -1.25 -10.66 -7.17
C LEU A 107 -1.17 -9.61 -6.05
N ILE A 108 0.03 -9.15 -5.67
CA ILE A 108 0.18 -8.13 -4.63
C ILE A 108 -0.48 -6.82 -5.06
N ARG A 109 -0.37 -6.41 -6.33
CA ARG A 109 -1.05 -5.21 -6.81
C ARG A 109 -2.58 -5.33 -6.74
N ILE A 110 -3.13 -6.48 -7.14
CA ILE A 110 -4.57 -6.73 -7.05
C ILE A 110 -5.03 -6.61 -5.59
N GLU A 111 -4.28 -7.22 -4.67
CA GLU A 111 -4.60 -7.19 -3.25
C GLU A 111 -4.50 -5.78 -2.66
N ILE A 112 -3.45 -5.02 -2.99
CA ILE A 112 -3.32 -3.61 -2.59
C ILE A 112 -4.52 -2.79 -3.07
N ASN A 113 -4.94 -2.95 -4.33
CA ASN A 113 -6.10 -2.22 -4.86
C ASN A 113 -7.39 -2.58 -4.11
N SER A 114 -7.60 -3.88 -3.82
CA SER A 114 -8.73 -4.35 -3.02
C SER A 114 -8.74 -3.74 -1.61
N LEU A 115 -7.58 -3.68 -0.94
CA LEU A 115 -7.47 -3.05 0.38
C LEU A 115 -7.75 -1.55 0.32
N LEU A 116 -7.27 -0.86 -0.71
CA LEU A 116 -7.52 0.57 -0.90
C LEU A 116 -9.01 0.89 -1.03
N ASP A 117 -9.74 0.09 -1.81
CA ASP A 117 -11.19 0.23 -1.95
C ASP A 117 -11.90 0.05 -0.60
N GLN A 118 -11.51 -0.97 0.18
CA GLN A 118 -12.06 -1.22 1.51
C GLN A 118 -11.76 -0.09 2.50
N ILE A 119 -10.51 0.39 2.52
CA ILE A 119 -10.06 1.50 3.36
C ILE A 119 -10.86 2.77 3.03
N GLN A 120 -11.06 3.08 1.75
CA GLN A 120 -11.83 4.24 1.33
C GLN A 120 -13.29 4.18 1.81
N VAL A 121 -13.91 3.01 1.69
CA VAL A 121 -15.26 2.77 2.19
C VAL A 121 -15.33 2.96 3.71
N LEU A 122 -14.43 2.34 4.46
CA LEU A 122 -14.41 2.44 5.93
C LEU A 122 -14.12 3.85 6.43
N LEU A 123 -13.19 4.57 5.82
CA LEU A 123 -12.95 5.99 6.15
C LEU A 123 -14.23 6.81 6.00
N SER A 124 -14.95 6.62 4.89
CA SER A 124 -16.20 7.34 4.63
C SER A 124 -17.28 6.99 5.67
N GLN A 125 -17.39 5.70 6.02
CA GLN A 125 -18.33 5.22 7.04
C GLN A 125 -17.99 5.77 8.44
N ASN A 126 -16.73 5.69 8.85
CA ASN A 126 -16.29 6.17 10.17
C ASN A 126 -16.50 7.68 10.29
N GLN A 127 -16.16 8.46 9.25
CA GLN A 127 -16.44 9.90 9.22
C GLN A 127 -17.94 10.20 9.38
N TYR A 128 -18.80 9.46 8.69
CA TYR A 128 -20.25 9.62 8.82
C TYR A 128 -20.75 9.26 10.24
N LEU A 129 -20.32 8.13 10.79
CA LEU A 129 -20.71 7.68 12.12
C LEU A 129 -20.23 8.65 13.22
N SER A 130 -18.99 9.13 13.14
CA SER A 130 -18.47 10.12 14.09
C SER A 130 -19.25 11.44 14.05
N ARG A 131 -19.69 11.91 12.87
CA ARG A 131 -20.52 13.12 12.77
C ARG A 131 -21.90 12.94 13.41
N ARG A 132 -22.51 11.76 13.26
CA ARG A 132 -23.81 11.47 13.90
C ARG A 132 -23.69 11.34 15.41
N ALA A 133 -22.60 10.75 15.90
CA ALA A 133 -22.34 10.66 17.33
C ALA A 133 -22.14 12.04 17.99
N THR A 134 -21.66 13.04 17.25
CA THR A 134 -21.46 14.41 17.75
C THR A 134 -22.62 15.37 17.45
N SER A 135 -23.54 15.02 16.56
CA SER A 135 -24.80 15.76 16.28
C SER A 135 -26.02 14.83 16.35
N PRO A 136 -26.46 14.40 17.55
CA PRO A 136 -27.55 13.45 17.68
C PRO A 136 -28.97 14.02 17.40
N PHE A 137 -29.11 15.29 17.00
CA PHE A 137 -30.40 16.00 16.94
C PHE A 137 -30.71 16.76 15.61
N ASP A 138 -30.13 16.33 14.48
CA ASP A 138 -30.68 16.71 13.15
C ASP A 138 -31.69 15.67 12.64
#